data_AF-A0A2S6AYY1-F1
#
_entry.id   AF-A0A2S6AYY1-F1
#
_cell.length_a   1.000
_cell.length_b   1.000
_cell.length_c   1.000
_cell.angle_alpha   90.00
_cell.angle_beta   90.00
_cell.angle_gamma   90.00
#
_symmetry.space_group_name_H-M   'P 1'
#
loop_
_entity.id
_entity.type
_entity.pdbx_description
1 polymer ?
#
loop_
_entity_poly.entity_id
_entity_poly.type
_entity_poly.pdbx_seq_one_letter_code
_entity_poly.pdbx_strand_id
1 'polypeptide(L)' 'DDGVLGEEYGLDKGRSGFTWDIDPIDGTSPFVNGMPNWCVSIGLIHQGEPVIGVISAPCHDELYAAALGLGARLNGKPL' A
#
# COMPACT_ATOMS: atom_id res chain seq x y z
N ASP A 1 1.19 -7.51 -18.25
CA ASP A 1 2.23 -7.48 -17.23
C ASP A 1 2.30 -6.08 -16.63
N ASP A 2 2.01 -5.99 -15.34
CA ASP A 2 2.06 -4.75 -14.55
C ASP A 2 3.49 -4.50 -14.05
N GLY A 3 3.78 -3.25 -13.70
CA GLY A 3 5.03 -2.89 -13.05
C GLY A 3 4.94 -3.09 -11.55
N VAL A 4 6.10 -3.21 -10.90
CA VAL A 4 6.22 -3.28 -9.45
C VAL A 4 7.33 -2.33 -9.02
N LEU A 5 7.00 -1.41 -8.14
CA LEU A 5 7.93 -0.55 -7.42
C LEU A 5 7.96 -1.06 -5.98
N GLY A 6 9.09 -1.64 -5.57
CA GLY A 6 9.30 -2.05 -4.18
C GLY A 6 10.34 -1.17 -3.51
N GLU A 7 10.15 -0.88 -2.22
CA GLU A 7 11.11 -0.12 -1.40
C GLU A 7 12.55 -0.65 -1.57
N GLU A 8 12.72 -1.97 -1.52
CA GLU A 8 14.02 -2.66 -1.52
C GLU A 8 14.59 -2.97 -2.91
N TYR A 9 13.74 -3.00 -3.95
CA TYR A 9 14.10 -3.53 -5.27
C TYR A 9 13.98 -2.50 -6.41
N GLY A 10 13.50 -1.29 -6.11
CA GLY A 10 13.26 -0.26 -7.12
C GLY A 10 12.15 -0.66 -8.11
N LEU A 11 12.16 -0.04 -9.29
CA LEU A 11 11.11 -0.24 -10.30
C LEU A 11 11.43 -1.41 -11.25
N ASP A 12 10.66 -2.48 -11.17
CA ASP A 12 10.46 -3.43 -12.25
C ASP A 12 9.37 -2.91 -13.21
N LYS A 13 9.73 -2.71 -14.48
CA LYS A 13 8.87 -2.02 -15.45
C LYS A 13 7.89 -2.97 -16.10
N GLY A 14 6.61 -2.70 -15.87
CA GLY A 14 5.51 -3.32 -16.60
C GLY A 14 5.24 -2.70 -17.97
N ARG A 15 4.24 -3.27 -18.67
CA ARG A 15 3.77 -2.83 -19.98
C ARG A 15 2.29 -2.44 -20.01
N SER A 16 1.53 -2.74 -18.95
CA SER A 16 0.08 -2.47 -18.88
C SER A 16 -0.27 -1.01 -18.57
N GLY A 17 0.70 -0.21 -18.14
CA GLY A 17 0.48 1.14 -17.60
C GLY A 17 0.05 1.16 -16.13
N PHE A 18 -0.11 -0.02 -15.50
CA PHE A 18 -0.26 -0.15 -14.05
C PHE A 18 1.10 -0.41 -13.40
N THR A 19 1.32 0.20 -12.24
CA THR A 19 2.47 -0.03 -11.37
C THR A 19 1.98 -0.21 -9.93
N TRP A 20 2.31 -1.35 -9.33
CA TRP A 20 2.09 -1.62 -7.91
C TRP A 20 3.24 -1.01 -7.11
N ASP A 21 2.95 -0.10 -6.19
CA ASP A 21 3.91 0.48 -5.26
C ASP A 21 3.74 -0.22 -3.90
N ILE A 22 4.78 -0.87 -3.41
CA ILE A 22 4.69 -1.80 -2.28
C ILE A 22 5.79 -1.51 -1.26
N ASP A 23 5.37 -1.19 -0.05
CA ASP A 23 6.20 -1.23 1.14
C ASP A 23 5.72 -2.39 2.05
N PRO A 24 6.48 -3.48 2.16
CA PRO A 24 6.14 -4.60 3.01
C PRO A 24 6.09 -4.26 4.50
N ILE A 25 6.92 -3.30 4.97
CA ILE A 25 7.04 -2.91 6.38
C ILE A 25 7.38 -1.42 6.46
N ASP A 26 6.34 -0.57 6.35
CA ASP A 26 6.46 0.84 6.69
C ASP A 26 6.57 0.95 8.22
N GLY A 27 7.66 1.55 8.69
CA GLY A 27 8.05 1.52 10.09
C GLY A 27 8.94 0.34 10.47
N THR A 28 9.95 0.01 9.65
CA THR A 28 10.97 -1.02 9.94
C THR A 28 11.56 -0.91 11.35
N SER A 29 11.86 0.29 11.85
CA SER A 29 12.39 0.46 13.20
C SER A 29 11.39 0.02 14.29
N PRO A 30 10.15 0.54 14.34
CA PRO A 30 9.10 -0.02 15.19
C PRO A 30 8.92 -1.54 15.06
N PHE A 31 8.86 -2.08 13.84
CA PHE A 31 8.69 -3.51 13.59
C PHE A 31 9.79 -4.37 14.23
N VAL A 32 11.06 -4.03 13.96
CA VAL A 32 12.23 -4.75 14.49
C VAL A 32 12.31 -4.63 16.02
N ASN A 33 11.82 -3.54 16.60
CA ASN A 33 11.79 -3.32 18.05
C ASN A 33 10.52 -3.89 18.73
N GLY A 34 9.63 -4.58 17.99
CA GLY A 34 8.41 -5.15 18.54
C GLY A 34 7.37 -4.11 18.99
N MET A 35 7.45 -2.88 18.47
CA MET A 35 6.48 -1.82 18.71
C MET A 35 5.28 -1.95 17.76
N PRO A 36 4.07 -1.51 18.14
CA PRO A 36 2.86 -1.73 17.34
C PRO A 36 2.74 -0.81 16.11
N ASN A 37 3.56 0.24 16.02
CA ASN A 37 3.41 1.30 15.02
C ASN A 37 4.18 0.96 13.73
N TRP A 38 3.68 -0.02 12.98
CA TRP A 38 4.14 -0.35 11.63
C TRP A 38 2.95 -0.84 10.80
N CYS A 39 3.08 -0.81 9.48
CA CYS A 39 2.03 -1.29 8.58
C CYS A 39 2.60 -1.88 7.28
N VAL A 40 1.75 -2.55 6.52
CA VAL A 40 1.98 -2.90 5.11
C VAL A 40 1.24 -1.88 4.27
N SER A 41 1.91 -1.25 3.30
CA SER A 41 1.27 -0.30 2.39
C SER A 41 1.37 -0.74 0.93
N ILE A 42 0.26 -0.62 0.21
CA ILE A 42 0.16 -0.99 -1.21
C ILE A 42 -0.60 0.10 -1.95
N GLY A 43 0.03 0.67 -2.96
CA GLY A 43 -0.57 1.59 -3.93
C GLY A 43 -0.67 0.95 -5.32
N LEU A 44 -1.68 1.37 -6.09
CA LEU A 44 -1.73 1.12 -7.53
C LEU A 44 -1.71 2.46 -8.27
N ILE A 45 -0.74 2.62 -9.15
CA ILE A 45 -0.60 3.78 -10.01
C ILE A 45 -0.99 3.36 -11.42
N HIS A 46 -1.95 4.06 -12.04
CA HIS A 46 -2.31 3.89 -13.45
C HIS A 46 -1.88 5.12 -14.24
N GLN A 47 -0.93 4.96 -15.16
CA GLN A 47 -0.42 6.03 -16.02
C GLN A 47 0.05 7.28 -15.25
N GLY A 48 0.60 7.10 -14.04
CA GLY A 48 1.08 8.18 -13.17
C GLY A 48 0.04 8.71 -12.17
N GLU A 49 -1.22 8.27 -12.25
CA GLU A 49 -2.29 8.63 -11.31
C GLU A 49 -2.47 7.52 -10.25
N PRO A 50 -2.42 7.82 -8.94
CA PRO A 50 -2.78 6.86 -7.90
C PRO A 50 -4.28 6.54 -7.97
N VAL A 51 -4.61 5.25 -8.17
CA VAL A 51 -6.00 4.79 -8.34
C VAL A 51 -6.51 3.91 -7.21
N ILE A 52 -5.61 3.24 -6.47
CA ILE A 52 -5.94 2.41 -5.29
C ILE A 52 -4.88 2.66 -4.22
N GLY A 53 -5.30 2.68 -2.95
CA GLY A 53 -4.41 2.65 -1.79
C GLY A 53 -4.95 1.72 -0.70
N VAL A 54 -4.07 0.89 -0.14
CA VAL A 54 -4.37 -0.04 0.94
C VAL A 54 -3.29 0.08 2.01
N ILE A 55 -3.70 0.22 3.27
CA ILE A 55 -2.82 0.16 4.43
C ILE A 55 -3.38 -0.89 5.37
N SER A 56 -2.59 -1.92 5.67
CA SER A 56 -2.90 -2.90 6.72
C SER A 56 -2.02 -2.62 7.92
N ALA A 57 -2.61 -2.30 9.07
CA ALA A 57 -1.95 -2.13 10.36
C ALA A 57 -2.32 -3.31 11.28
N PRO A 58 -1.59 -4.44 11.24
CA PRO A 58 -2.03 -5.69 11.84
C PRO A 58 -2.10 -5.62 13.37
N CYS A 59 -1.21 -4.85 14.00
CA CYS A 59 -1.22 -4.64 15.45
C CYS A 59 -2.48 -3.89 15.95
N HIS A 60 -3.20 -3.23 15.05
CA HIS A 60 -4.41 -2.47 15.36
C HIS A 60 -5.69 -3.15 14.85
N ASP A 61 -5.57 -4.27 14.10
CA ASP A 61 -6.69 -4.89 13.38
C ASP A 61 -7.39 -3.89 12.44
N GLU A 62 -6.60 -3.07 11.76
CA GLU A 62 -7.08 -2.02 10.87
C GLU A 62 -6.64 -2.26 9.43
N LEU A 63 -7.61 -2.24 8.51
CA LEU A 63 -7.43 -2.24 7.07
C LEU A 63 -8.08 -0.99 6.49
N TYR A 64 -7.22 -0.05 6.11
CA TYR A 64 -7.60 1.12 5.35
C TYR A 64 -7.56 0.75 3.86
N ALA A 65 -8.63 1.07 3.13
CA ALA A 65 -8.69 0.86 1.69
C ALA A 65 -9.42 2.02 1.02
N ALA A 66 -8.86 2.51 -0.07
CA ALA A 66 -9.46 3.56 -0.88
C ALA A 66 -9.22 3.29 -2.36
N ALA A 67 -10.13 3.78 -3.19
CA ALA A 67 -9.96 3.81 -4.63
C ALA A 67 -10.52 5.11 -5.19
N LEU A 68 -9.95 5.58 -6.30
CA LEU A 68 -10.35 6.82 -6.94
C LEU A 68 -11.86 6.81 -7.23
N GLY A 69 -12.57 7.82 -6.74
CA GLY A 69 -14.02 7.96 -6.89
C GLY A 69 -14.88 7.08 -5.98
N LEU A 70 -14.30 6.20 -5.16
CA LEU A 70 -15.05 5.28 -4.27
C LEU A 70 -14.98 5.66 -2.79
N GLY A 71 -14.18 6.67 -2.43
CA GLY A 71 -13.95 7.07 -1.04
C GLY A 71 -13.00 6.13 -0.29
N ALA A 72 -12.83 6.40 1.01
CA ALA A 72 -12.00 5.59 1.90
C ALA A 72 -12.84 4.74 2.84
N ARG A 73 -12.30 3.60 3.25
CA ARG A 73 -12.91 2.66 4.18
C ARG A 73 -11.91 2.23 5.24
N LEU A 74 -12.41 1.98 6.45
CA LEU A 74 -11.71 1.31 7.54
C LEU A 74 -12.48 0.03 7.87
N ASN A 75 -11.83 -1.13 7.74
CA ASN A 75 -12.44 -2.44 8.01
C ASN A 75 -13.76 -2.62 7.26
N GLY A 76 -13.78 -2.21 5.99
CA GLY A 76 -14.94 -2.30 5.08
C GLY A 76 -16.02 -1.24 5.29
N LYS A 77 -15.97 -0.48 6.40
CA LYS A 77 -16.92 0.61 6.69
C LYS A 77 -16.41 1.91 6.07
N PRO A 78 -17.28 2.74 5.46
CA PRO A 78 -16.89 4.09 5.03
C PRO A 78 -16.24 4.87 6.19
N LEU A 79 -15.15 5.56 5.87
CA LEU A 79 -14.52 6.55 6.74
C LEU A 79 -15.22 7.91 6.63
#